data_AF-A0A0J9U5N3-F1
#
_entry.id   AF-A0A0J9U5N3-F1
#
_cell.length_a   1.000
_cell.length_b   1.000
_cell.length_c   1.000
_cell.angle_alpha   90.00
_cell.angle_beta   90.00
_cell.angle_gamma   90.00
#
_symmetry.space_group_name_H-M   'P 1'
#
loop_
_entity.id
_entity.type
_entity.pdbx_description
1 polymer ?
#
loop_
_entity_poly.entity_id
_entity_poly.type
_entity_poly.pdbx_seq_one_letter_code
_entity_poly.pdbx_strand_id
1 'polypeptide(L)' 'MNQKISDKPTPAKKPGQKSSVPGLLPEGVEACLGKFLAVVDAENSTDEDKKRAREAFLCSIRT' A
#
# COMPACT_ATOMS: atom_id res chain seq x y z
N MET A 1 28.35 -41.88 -23.00
CA MET A 1 27.06 -41.18 -22.91
C MET A 1 27.26 -39.95 -22.04
N ASN A 2 27.13 -38.73 -22.59
CA ASN A 2 27.09 -37.46 -21.85
C ASN A 2 26.61 -36.36 -22.82
N GLN A 3 25.29 -36.23 -23.00
CA GLN A 3 24.73 -35.05 -23.66
C GLN A 3 24.68 -33.91 -22.63
N LYS A 4 25.41 -32.82 -22.88
CA LYS A 4 25.22 -31.55 -22.18
C LYS A 4 24.08 -30.82 -22.85
N ILE A 5 22.89 -30.83 -22.26
CA ILE A 5 21.84 -29.86 -22.58
C ILE A 5 21.72 -28.98 -21.35
N SER A 6 22.38 -27.83 -21.40
CA SER A 6 22.20 -26.77 -20.41
C SER A 6 20.90 -26.05 -20.73
N ASP A 7 19.78 -26.67 -20.34
CA ASP A 7 18.47 -26.02 -20.31
C ASP A 7 18.45 -25.03 -19.15
N LYS A 8 18.90 -23.80 -19.42
CA LYS A 8 18.66 -22.69 -18.50
C LYS A 8 17.17 -22.38 -18.61
N PRO A 9 16.35 -22.53 -17.54
CA PRO A 9 14.98 -22.08 -17.63
C PRO A 9 15.02 -20.56 -17.73
N THR A 10 14.61 -20.02 -18.88
CA THR A 10 14.23 -18.61 -18.94
C THR A 10 13.01 -18.47 -18.04
N PRO A 11 13.02 -17.64 -16.98
CA PRO A 11 11.83 -17.43 -16.18
C PRO A 11 10.75 -16.87 -17.10
N ALA A 12 9.69 -17.64 -17.33
CA ALA A 12 8.55 -17.21 -18.10
C ALA A 12 7.96 -15.97 -17.41
N LYS A 13 8.15 -14.80 -18.01
CA LYS A 13 7.51 -13.56 -17.58
C LYS A 13 6.02 -13.76 -17.83
N LYS A 14 5.25 -13.99 -16.76
CA LYS A 14 3.80 -14.17 -16.87
C LYS A 14 3.20 -12.89 -17.48
N PRO A 15 2.41 -12.98 -18.56
CA PRO A 15 1.67 -11.83 -19.05
C PRO A 15 0.63 -11.49 -17.98
N GLY A 16 0.84 -10.37 -17.28
CA GLY A 16 0.04 -9.97 -16.12
C GLY A 16 0.85 -9.58 -14.88
N GLN A 17 2.18 -9.58 -14.95
CA GLN A 17 3.01 -9.03 -13.87
C GLN A 17 2.89 -7.50 -13.84
N LYS A 18 1.76 -7.01 -13.30
CA LYS A 18 1.61 -5.63 -12.86
C LYS A 18 2.65 -5.42 -11.76
N SER A 19 3.72 -4.72 -12.12
CA SER A 19 4.71 -4.19 -11.20
C SER A 19 4.04 -3.32 -10.14
N SER A 20 4.46 -3.50 -8.88
CA SER A 20 4.09 -2.75 -7.66
C SER A 20 2.59 -2.58 -7.43
N VAL A 21 2.00 -3.57 -6.76
CA VAL A 21 0.56 -3.79 -6.53
C VAL A 21 -0.09 -2.63 -5.74
N PRO A 22 -0.98 -1.80 -6.34
CA PRO A 22 -2.01 -1.11 -5.58
C PRO A 22 -3.01 -2.18 -5.08
N GLY A 23 -3.42 -2.13 -3.81
CA GLY A 23 -4.30 -3.14 -3.23
C GLY A 23 -3.60 -4.27 -2.44
N LEU A 24 -2.43 -3.99 -1.84
CA LEU A 24 -1.84 -4.90 -0.85
C LEU A 24 -2.71 -5.02 0.41
N LEU A 25 -3.49 -3.96 0.67
CA LEU A 25 -4.43 -3.85 1.77
C LEU A 25 -5.85 -3.83 1.17
N PRO A 26 -6.85 -4.38 1.87
CA PRO A 26 -8.24 -4.19 1.49
C PRO A 26 -8.55 -2.71 1.28
N GLU A 27 -9.45 -2.40 0.34
CA GLU A 27 -9.75 -1.04 -0.11
C GLU A 27 -10.11 -0.07 1.05
N GLY A 28 -10.76 -0.59 2.11
CA GLY A 28 -11.04 0.18 3.34
C GLY A 28 -9.86 0.35 4.29
N VAL A 29 -8.89 -0.57 4.28
CA VAL A 29 -7.69 -0.50 5.13
C VAL A 29 -6.70 0.52 4.58
N GLU A 30 -6.54 0.61 3.26
CA GLU A 30 -5.69 1.63 2.63
C GLU A 30 -6.18 3.05 2.91
N ALA A 31 -7.51 3.26 2.83
CA ALA A 31 -8.13 4.54 3.17
C ALA A 31 -7.98 4.90 4.66
N CYS A 32 -8.17 3.94 5.57
CA CYS A 32 -7.96 4.15 7.01
C CYS A 32 -6.48 4.43 7.34
N LEU A 33 -5.56 3.72 6.70
CA LEU A 33 -4.12 3.93 6.88
C LEU A 33 -3.69 5.31 6.40
N GLY A 34 -4.16 5.76 5.24
CA GLY A 34 -3.87 7.11 4.74
C GLY A 34 -4.36 8.21 5.69
N LYS A 35 -5.56 8.04 6.26
CA LYS A 35 -6.10 8.99 7.25
C LYS A 35 -5.33 8.95 8.57
N PHE A 36 -4.85 7.78 8.99
CA PHE A 36 -3.99 7.65 10.18
C PHE A 36 -2.64 8.36 9.97
N LEU A 37 -1.99 8.13 8.82
CA LEU A 37 -0.72 8.79 8.48
C LEU A 37 -0.87 10.32 8.45
N ALA A 38 -1.99 10.83 7.94
CA ALA A 38 -2.28 12.26 7.98
C ALA A 38 -2.37 12.84 9.40
N VAL A 39 -2.81 12.05 10.40
CA VAL A 39 -2.80 12.46 11.81
C VAL A 39 -1.37 12.53 12.36
N VAL A 40 -0.52 11.56 11.98
CA VAL A 40 0.90 11.53 12.36
C VAL A 40 1.65 12.72 11.74
N ASP A 41 1.45 12.97 10.45
CA ASP A 41 2.08 14.10 9.76
C ASP A 41 1.64 15.46 10.32
N ALA A 42 0.38 15.58 10.76
CA ALA A 42 -0.15 16.80 11.37
C ALA A 42 0.38 17.06 12.79
N GLU A 43 1.08 16.11 13.44
CA GLU A 43 1.53 16.23 14.84
C GLU A 43 2.45 17.44 15.08
N ASN A 44 3.22 17.82 14.07
CA ASN A 44 4.08 19.01 14.10
C ASN A 44 3.46 20.26 13.42
N SER A 45 2.19 20.16 12.99
CA SER A 45 1.45 21.28 12.37
C SER A 45 0.67 22.10 13.41
N THR A 46 -0.23 22.96 12.93
CA THR A 46 -1.14 23.75 13.76
C THR A 46 -2.16 22.86 14.49
N ASP A 47 -2.70 23.35 15.62
CA ASP A 47 -3.74 22.63 16.36
C ASP A 47 -5.02 22.41 15.53
N GLU A 48 -5.33 23.33 14.62
CA GLU A 48 -6.45 23.19 13.69
C GLU A 48 -6.22 22.04 12.68
N ASP A 49 -4.99 21.87 12.18
CA ASP A 49 -4.65 20.76 11.29
C ASP A 49 -4.70 19.41 12.02
N LYS A 50 -4.21 19.36 13.26
CA LYS A 50 -4.30 18.17 14.13
C LYS A 50 -5.76 17.79 14.36
N LYS A 51 -6.60 18.76 14.67
CA LYS A 51 -8.04 18.56 14.88
C LYS A 51 -8.70 18.02 13.62
N ARG A 52 -8.45 18.64 12.47
CA ARG A 52 -9.00 18.21 11.17
C ARG A 52 -8.59 16.79 10.79
N ALA A 53 -7.31 16.45 10.94
CA ALA A 53 -6.81 15.11 10.64
C ALA A 53 -7.45 14.05 11.55
N ARG A 54 -7.58 14.34 12.85
CA ARG A 54 -8.23 13.44 13.82
C ARG A 54 -9.72 13.25 13.52
N GLU A 55 -10.45 14.31 13.20
CA GLU A 55 -11.86 14.22 12.83
C GLU A 55 -12.06 13.39 11.55
N ALA A 56 -11.20 13.59 10.54
CA ALA A 56 -11.23 12.81 9.30
C ALA A 56 -10.99 11.31 9.53
N PHE A 57 -10.05 10.98 10.43
CA PHE A 57 -9.76 9.60 10.82
C PHE A 57 -10.89 8.96 11.63
N LEU A 58 -11.43 9.66 12.63
CA LEU A 58 -12.57 9.17 13.42
C LEU A 58 -13.82 8.93 12.55
N CYS A 59 -14.06 9.80 11.57
CA CYS A 59 -15.16 9.64 10.62
C CYS A 59 -15.01 8.36 9.78
N SER A 60 -13.79 7.97 9.40
CA SER A 60 -13.58 6.73 8.63
C SER A 60 -13.76 5.42 9.39
N ILE A 61 -13.70 5.45 10.73
CA ILE A 61 -13.86 4.24 11.56
C ILE A 61 -15.34 4.02 11.90
N ARG A 62 -16.17 5.07 11.81
CA ARG A 62 -17.55 5.06 12.29
C ARG A 62 -18.57 4.54 11.25
N THR A 63 -18.14 4.32 10.02
CA THR A 63 -18.88 3.68 8.91
C THR A 63 -18.48 2.23 8.75
#